data_AF-A0A494WRC5-F1
#
_entry.id   AF-A0A494WRC5-F1
#
_cell.length_a   1.000
_cell.length_b   1.000
_cell.length_c   1.000
_cell.angle_alpha   90.00
_cell.angle_beta   90.00
_cell.angle_gamma   90.00
#
_symmetry.space_group_name_H-M   'P 1'
#
loop_
_entity.id
_entity.type
_entity.pdbx_description
1 polymer ?
#
loop_
_entity_poly.entity_id
_entity_poly.type
_entity_poly.pdbx_seq_one_letter_code
_entity_poly.pdbx_strand_id
1 'polypeptide(L)'
;MDGFYLCGLTLVAVAERCSVSPDAVEKALKRYDREAYMVERARRKQENGRRRRQKDQERKRTPEARKKDRERKRRERVEERTYVEAVREALRDLEVIDLLRRAAREAGVAEEQLACARYLPGAASVHHPCPGRAREAAEAMTPSEAGGRAEYEFRLIRGVMVGVPGPAVLLIREALDAGDLCLALRLAREAVLGAGFVNPFASVEDLRDGVTRTYLPEEVETLRESLVSAARAAAPVPEPPALHELTKGEKMKMARRWLAQARAAERDAERIWYGTCGGTGKIGKKGGLRSPERGEAMSGLIRG
;
A
#
# COMPACT_ATOMS: atom_id res chain seq x y z
N MET A 1 37.01 -45.89 -44.04
CA MET A 1 36.01 -45.28 -44.95
C MET A 1 35.88 -43.83 -44.49
N ASP A 2 36.93 -43.05 -44.70
CA ASP A 2 37.16 -41.83 -43.94
C ASP A 2 36.91 -40.66 -44.89
N GLY A 3 35.65 -40.25 -45.00
CA GLY A 3 35.28 -39.19 -45.94
C GLY A 3 33.78 -38.89 -46.03
N PHE A 4 32.93 -39.48 -45.19
CA PHE A 4 31.48 -39.35 -45.40
C PHE A 4 30.89 -38.01 -44.91
N TYR A 5 31.53 -37.30 -43.98
CA TYR A 5 30.97 -36.07 -43.39
C TYR A 5 31.77 -34.78 -43.61
N LEU A 6 32.93 -34.82 -44.28
CA LEU A 6 33.61 -33.59 -44.73
C LEU A 6 32.79 -32.81 -45.78
N CYS A 7 31.72 -33.40 -46.33
CA CYS A 7 30.89 -32.77 -47.36
C CYS A 7 29.55 -32.16 -46.87
N GLY A 8 29.22 -32.22 -45.56
CA GLY A 8 28.04 -31.51 -45.00
C GLY A 8 26.65 -31.96 -45.51
N LEU A 9 26.53 -33.17 -46.04
CA LEU A 9 25.29 -33.70 -46.63
C LEU A 9 24.24 -34.06 -45.56
N THR A 10 22.95 -33.92 -45.90
CA THR A 10 21.83 -34.36 -45.05
C THR A 10 21.63 -35.87 -45.12
N LEU A 11 20.96 -36.46 -44.13
CA LEU A 11 20.51 -37.86 -44.19
C LEU A 11 19.75 -38.18 -45.49
N VAL A 12 18.93 -37.25 -45.97
CA VAL A 12 18.14 -37.41 -47.20
C VAL A 12 19.05 -37.43 -48.42
N ALA A 13 20.01 -36.52 -48.51
CA ALA A 13 20.96 -36.49 -49.62
C ALA A 13 21.87 -37.73 -49.66
N VAL A 14 22.25 -38.25 -48.49
CA VAL A 14 23.00 -39.52 -48.39
C VAL A 14 22.12 -40.70 -48.78
N ALA A 15 20.87 -40.72 -48.32
CA ALA A 15 19.90 -41.75 -48.67
C ALA A 15 19.65 -41.82 -50.18
N GLU A 16 19.49 -40.65 -50.82
CA GLU A 16 19.33 -40.53 -52.28
C GLU A 16 20.57 -41.05 -53.03
N ARG A 17 21.77 -40.63 -52.63
CA ARG A 17 23.03 -41.08 -53.28
C ARG A 17 23.29 -42.56 -53.12
N CYS A 18 22.91 -43.12 -51.98
CA CYS A 18 23.09 -44.54 -51.69
C CYS A 18 21.87 -45.40 -52.09
N SER A 19 20.82 -44.79 -52.66
CA SER A 19 19.55 -45.47 -53.01
C SER A 19 18.96 -46.31 -51.88
N VAL A 20 19.00 -45.78 -50.66
CA VAL A 20 18.47 -46.41 -49.44
C VAL A 20 17.51 -45.46 -48.74
N SER A 21 16.77 -45.94 -47.74
CA SER A 21 15.91 -45.08 -46.93
C SER A 21 16.74 -44.20 -45.97
N PRO A 22 16.32 -42.96 -45.67
CA PRO A 22 16.95 -42.12 -44.64
C PRO A 22 17.04 -42.79 -43.26
N ASP A 23 16.07 -43.66 -42.94
CA ASP A 23 16.08 -44.45 -41.71
C ASP A 23 17.17 -45.51 -41.70
N ALA A 24 17.45 -46.16 -42.84
CA ALA A 24 18.56 -47.09 -42.96
C ALA A 24 19.91 -46.39 -42.77
N VAL A 25 20.06 -45.19 -43.34
CA VAL A 25 21.24 -44.34 -43.14
C VAL A 25 21.38 -43.93 -41.66
N GLU A 26 20.29 -43.52 -41.01
CA GLU A 26 20.32 -43.15 -39.60
C GLU A 26 20.72 -44.35 -38.70
N LYS A 27 20.18 -45.54 -38.97
CA LYS A 27 20.55 -46.77 -38.25
C LYS A 27 22.02 -47.14 -38.47
N ALA A 28 22.51 -47.01 -39.70
CA ALA A 28 23.92 -47.25 -40.03
C ALA A 28 24.84 -46.27 -39.28
N LEU A 29 24.53 -44.96 -39.27
CA LEU A 29 25.31 -43.97 -38.55
C LEU A 29 25.31 -44.22 -37.04
N LYS A 30 24.15 -44.52 -36.43
CA LYS A 30 24.08 -44.88 -35.01
C LYS A 30 24.98 -46.05 -34.62
N ARG A 31 25.17 -47.00 -35.53
CA ARG A 31 25.91 -48.25 -35.29
C ARG A 31 27.39 -48.14 -35.60
N TYR A 32 27.75 -47.40 -36.64
CA TYR A 32 29.12 -47.40 -37.19
C TYR A 32 29.82 -46.04 -37.10
N ASP A 33 29.09 -44.93 -36.94
CA ASP A 33 29.66 -43.58 -36.84
C ASP A 33 28.80 -42.67 -35.95
N ARG A 34 28.99 -42.83 -34.64
CA ARG A 34 28.19 -42.12 -33.62
C ARG A 34 28.46 -40.62 -33.62
N GLU A 35 29.66 -40.17 -33.99
CA GLU A 35 30.02 -38.76 -34.03
C GLU A 35 29.27 -38.04 -35.16
N ALA A 36 29.27 -38.64 -36.36
CA ALA A 36 28.49 -38.15 -37.49
C ALA A 36 26.99 -38.07 -37.18
N TYR A 37 26.44 -39.08 -36.49
CA TYR A 37 25.05 -39.07 -36.04
C TYR A 37 24.74 -37.88 -35.12
N MET A 38 25.65 -37.57 -34.17
CA MET A 38 25.44 -36.49 -33.20
C MET A 38 25.48 -35.10 -33.86
N VAL A 39 26.40 -34.88 -34.82
CA VAL A 39 26.50 -33.62 -35.58
C VAL A 39 25.23 -33.37 -36.39
N GLU A 40 24.77 -34.38 -37.13
CA GLU A 40 23.55 -34.26 -37.95
C GLU A 40 22.28 -34.10 -37.09
N ARG A 41 22.22 -34.76 -35.93
CA ARG A 41 21.14 -34.57 -34.95
C ARG A 41 21.12 -33.15 -34.40
N ALA A 42 22.28 -32.57 -34.08
CA ALA A 42 22.39 -31.20 -33.60
C ALA A 42 21.95 -30.19 -34.68
N ARG A 43 22.37 -30.40 -35.93
CA ARG A 43 21.95 -29.62 -37.09
C ARG A 43 20.43 -29.67 -37.29
N ARG A 44 19.82 -30.86 -37.31
CA ARG A 44 18.35 -31.02 -37.39
C ARG A 44 17.62 -30.30 -36.26
N LYS A 45 18.14 -30.39 -35.03
CA LYS A 45 17.59 -29.67 -33.87
C LYS A 45 17.66 -28.14 -34.06
N GLN A 46 18.77 -27.62 -34.59
CA GLN A 46 18.96 -26.20 -34.86
C GLN A 46 18.05 -25.71 -36.00
N GLU A 47 17.93 -26.47 -37.09
CA GLU A 47 17.08 -26.14 -38.24
C GLU A 47 15.59 -26.18 -37.87
N ASN A 48 15.16 -27.20 -37.12
CA ASN A 48 13.80 -27.26 -36.59
C ASN A 48 13.52 -26.12 -35.60
N GLY A 49 14.50 -25.74 -34.78
CA GLY A 49 14.41 -24.56 -33.92
C GLY A 49 14.22 -23.26 -34.71
N ARG A 50 14.99 -23.07 -35.79
CA ARG A 50 14.85 -21.92 -36.70
C ARG A 50 13.49 -21.91 -37.40
N ARG A 51 13.03 -23.05 -37.92
CA ARG A 51 11.70 -23.19 -38.55
C ARG A 51 10.55 -22.90 -37.58
N ARG A 52 10.65 -23.34 -36.32
CA ARG A 52 9.66 -23.01 -35.28
C ARG A 52 9.62 -21.50 -35.01
N ARG A 53 10.79 -20.87 -34.86
CA ARG A 53 10.88 -19.41 -34.66
C ARG A 53 10.34 -18.63 -35.86
N GLN A 54 10.60 -19.07 -37.09
CA GLN A 54 10.04 -18.47 -38.31
C GLN A 54 8.51 -18.64 -38.36
N LYS A 55 7.97 -19.84 -38.11
CA LYS A 55 6.53 -20.06 -38.04
C LYS A 55 5.86 -19.24 -36.93
N ASP A 56 6.48 -19.09 -35.78
CA ASP A 56 5.97 -18.22 -34.71
C ASP A 56 6.04 -16.74 -35.10
N GLN A 57 7.08 -16.31 -35.80
CA GLN A 57 7.16 -14.95 -36.35
C GLN A 57 6.09 -14.71 -37.43
N GLU A 58 5.80 -15.70 -38.27
CA GLU A 58 4.73 -15.65 -39.29
C GLU A 58 3.33 -15.64 -38.65
N ARG A 59 3.08 -16.49 -37.65
CA ARG A 59 1.86 -16.45 -36.83
C ARG A 59 1.71 -15.13 -36.09
N LYS A 60 2.82 -14.50 -35.68
CA LYS A 60 2.83 -13.15 -35.09
C LYS A 60 2.84 -12.04 -36.15
N ARG A 61 2.93 -12.31 -37.45
CA ARG A 61 2.83 -11.32 -38.53
C ARG A 61 1.39 -11.13 -38.99
N THR A 62 0.53 -12.13 -38.85
CA THR A 62 -0.90 -11.96 -39.12
C THR A 62 -1.49 -10.89 -38.21
N PRO A 63 -2.15 -9.85 -38.76
CA PRO A 63 -2.67 -8.72 -38.00
C PRO A 63 -3.68 -9.16 -36.93
N GLU A 64 -4.46 -10.21 -37.19
CA GLU A 64 -5.41 -10.79 -36.23
C GLU A 64 -4.73 -11.39 -35.00
N ALA A 65 -3.62 -12.11 -35.17
CA ALA A 65 -2.87 -12.68 -34.05
C ALA A 65 -2.15 -11.59 -33.23
N ARG A 66 -1.67 -10.53 -33.88
CA ARG A 66 -1.17 -9.33 -33.18
C ARG A 66 -2.28 -8.63 -32.41
N LYS A 67 -3.48 -8.53 -32.98
CA LYS A 67 -4.65 -7.95 -32.32
C LYS A 67 -5.06 -8.78 -31.10
N LYS A 68 -5.13 -10.11 -31.22
CA LYS A 68 -5.42 -11.03 -30.11
C LYS A 68 -4.35 -11.02 -29.01
N ASP A 69 -3.05 -10.99 -29.36
CA ASP A 69 -1.97 -10.90 -28.35
C ASP A 69 -1.95 -9.54 -27.65
N ARG A 70 -2.27 -8.45 -28.37
CA ARG A 70 -2.46 -7.11 -27.79
C ARG A 70 -3.67 -7.06 -26.88
N GLU A 71 -4.80 -7.64 -27.28
CA GLU A 71 -6.01 -7.72 -26.45
C GLU A 71 -5.77 -8.57 -25.21
N ARG A 72 -5.09 -9.71 -25.33
CA ARG A 72 -4.73 -10.55 -24.18
C ARG A 72 -3.84 -9.80 -23.19
N LYS A 73 -2.75 -9.19 -23.66
CA LYS A 73 -1.86 -8.38 -22.80
C LYS A 73 -2.55 -7.15 -22.23
N ARG A 74 -3.53 -6.58 -22.94
CA ARG A 74 -4.35 -5.48 -22.44
C ARG A 74 -5.26 -5.96 -21.31
N ARG A 75 -5.86 -7.16 -21.42
CA ARG A 75 -6.65 -7.76 -20.34
C ARG A 75 -5.80 -8.10 -19.12
N GLU A 76 -4.67 -8.79 -19.30
CA GLU A 76 -3.72 -9.11 -18.22
C GLU A 76 -3.24 -7.85 -17.47
N ARG A 77 -2.99 -6.73 -18.18
CA ARG A 77 -2.64 -5.44 -17.54
C ARG A 77 -3.79 -4.71 -16.86
N VAL A 78 -5.03 -5.01 -17.22
CA VAL A 78 -6.22 -4.45 -16.58
C VAL A 78 -6.57 -5.26 -15.33
N GLU A 79 -6.33 -6.57 -15.36
CA GLU A 79 -6.49 -7.50 -14.22
C GLU A 79 -5.48 -7.19 -13.09
N GLU A 80 -4.23 -6.84 -13.42
CA GLU A 80 -3.22 -6.44 -12.43
C GLU A 80 -3.40 -5.02 -11.88
N ARG A 81 -4.40 -4.27 -12.37
CA ARG A 81 -4.53 -2.86 -12.02
C ARG A 81 -5.29 -2.69 -10.71
N THR A 82 -4.72 -1.90 -9.82
CA THR A 82 -5.41 -1.54 -8.58
C THR A 82 -6.65 -0.70 -8.90
N TYR A 83 -7.69 -0.85 -8.09
CA TYR A 83 -8.91 -0.07 -8.23
C TYR A 83 -8.63 1.43 -8.18
N VAL A 84 -7.74 1.85 -7.27
CA VAL A 84 -7.28 3.25 -7.15
C VAL A 84 -6.71 3.78 -8.47
N GLU A 85 -5.90 2.99 -9.17
CA GLU A 85 -5.34 3.39 -10.47
C GLU A 85 -6.36 3.42 -11.61
N ALA A 86 -7.35 2.53 -11.58
CA ALA A 86 -8.46 2.52 -12.54
C ALA A 86 -9.34 3.77 -12.37
N VAL A 87 -9.72 4.09 -11.13
CA VAL A 87 -10.48 5.29 -10.80
C VAL A 87 -9.69 6.55 -11.16
N ARG A 88 -8.37 6.59 -10.93
CA ARG A 88 -7.51 7.72 -11.35
C ARG A 88 -7.59 8.02 -12.83
N GLU A 89 -7.71 7.00 -13.66
CA GLU A 89 -7.87 7.20 -15.08
C GLU A 89 -9.26 7.67 -15.44
N ALA A 90 -10.31 7.11 -14.83
CA ALA A 90 -11.68 7.56 -15.02
C ALA A 90 -11.85 9.04 -14.64
N LEU A 91 -11.21 9.49 -13.55
CA LEU A 91 -11.22 10.88 -13.10
C LEU A 91 -10.29 11.82 -13.90
N ARG A 92 -9.61 11.34 -14.96
CA ARG A 92 -8.96 12.27 -15.93
C ARG A 92 -9.96 12.88 -16.89
N ASP A 93 -11.14 12.27 -17.03
CA ASP A 93 -12.18 12.73 -17.92
C ASP A 93 -13.05 13.79 -17.23
N LEU A 94 -13.10 14.99 -17.83
CA LEU A 94 -13.87 16.11 -17.31
C LEU A 94 -15.38 15.85 -17.37
N GLU A 95 -15.88 15.11 -18.36
CA GLU A 95 -17.30 14.79 -18.47
C GLU A 95 -17.76 13.89 -17.32
N VAL A 96 -16.92 12.90 -16.98
CA VAL A 96 -17.15 12.01 -15.83
C VAL A 96 -17.15 12.81 -14.53
N ILE A 97 -16.18 13.72 -14.34
CA ILE A 97 -16.11 14.59 -13.16
C ILE A 97 -17.36 15.45 -13.03
N ASP A 98 -17.82 16.07 -14.12
CA ASP A 98 -18.97 16.97 -14.09
C ASP A 98 -20.28 16.22 -13.80
N LEU A 99 -20.43 15.00 -14.32
CA LEU A 99 -21.53 14.10 -13.94
C LEU A 99 -21.50 13.75 -12.46
N LEU A 100 -20.35 13.38 -11.91
CA LEU A 100 -20.21 13.09 -10.47
C LEU A 100 -20.55 14.32 -9.62
N ARG A 101 -20.08 15.51 -10.01
CA ARG A 101 -20.41 16.78 -9.32
C ARG A 101 -21.88 17.12 -9.39
N ARG A 102 -22.54 16.82 -10.51
CA ARG A 102 -23.99 17.01 -10.66
C ARG A 102 -24.74 16.02 -9.76
N ALA A 103 -24.43 14.73 -9.85
CA ALA A 103 -25.05 13.70 -9.04
C ALA A 103 -24.89 13.94 -7.54
N ALA A 104 -23.71 14.41 -7.12
CA ALA A 104 -23.44 14.81 -5.74
C ALA A 104 -24.34 15.95 -5.23
N ARG A 105 -24.53 17.00 -6.05
CA ARG A 105 -25.41 18.12 -5.70
C ARG A 105 -26.87 17.67 -5.58
N GLU A 106 -27.32 16.81 -6.47
CA GLU A 106 -28.69 16.29 -6.48
C GLU A 106 -28.97 15.33 -5.32
N ALA A 107 -27.97 14.55 -4.90
CA ALA A 107 -28.14 13.54 -3.86
C ALA A 107 -27.98 14.07 -2.42
N GLY A 108 -27.53 15.31 -2.22
CA GLY A 108 -27.44 15.92 -0.88
C GLY A 108 -26.48 15.19 0.07
N VAL A 109 -25.39 14.66 -0.46
CA VAL A 109 -24.48 13.74 0.23
C VAL A 109 -23.59 14.46 1.24
N ALA A 110 -23.26 13.81 2.36
CA ALA A 110 -22.39 14.34 3.40
C ALA A 110 -21.02 14.80 2.85
N GLU A 111 -20.42 15.82 3.47
CA GLU A 111 -19.18 16.45 2.97
C GLU A 111 -18.00 15.48 2.85
N GLU A 112 -17.86 14.54 3.79
CA GLU A 112 -16.75 13.58 3.79
C GLU A 112 -16.90 12.51 2.70
N GLN A 113 -18.13 12.08 2.43
CA GLN A 113 -18.44 11.17 1.33
C GLN A 113 -18.31 11.88 -0.02
N LEU A 114 -18.72 13.15 -0.10
CA LEU A 114 -18.45 14.02 -1.24
C LEU A 114 -16.95 14.19 -1.51
N ALA A 115 -16.15 14.31 -0.44
CA ALA A 115 -14.70 14.39 -0.54
C ALA A 115 -14.11 13.09 -1.12
N CYS A 116 -14.58 11.91 -0.69
CA CYS A 116 -14.16 10.62 -1.24
C CYS A 116 -14.45 10.49 -2.74
N ALA A 117 -15.58 11.04 -3.21
CA ALA A 117 -15.92 11.06 -4.63
C ALA A 117 -15.06 12.02 -5.48
N ARG A 118 -14.38 12.99 -4.84
CA ARG A 118 -13.56 14.03 -5.49
C ARG A 118 -12.06 13.80 -5.42
N TYR A 119 -11.60 12.94 -4.52
CA TYR A 119 -10.19 12.81 -4.21
C TYR A 119 -9.55 11.65 -4.95
N LEU A 120 -8.41 11.91 -5.61
CA LEU A 120 -7.36 10.90 -5.87
C LEU A 120 -5.98 11.57 -6.09
N PRO A 121 -5.18 11.73 -5.03
CA PRO A 121 -3.72 11.86 -5.13
C PRO A 121 -3.00 10.86 -4.22
N GLY A 122 -1.75 10.53 -4.56
CA GLY A 122 -0.86 9.77 -3.69
C GLY A 122 -0.67 10.55 -2.39
N ALA A 123 -1.26 10.05 -1.31
CA ALA A 123 -1.09 10.67 -0.01
C ALA A 123 0.41 10.72 0.29
N ALA A 124 0.92 11.94 0.52
CA ALA A 124 2.20 12.06 1.21
C ALA A 124 2.04 11.23 2.49
N SER A 125 3.00 10.33 2.71
CA SER A 125 3.09 9.52 3.92
C SER A 125 2.68 10.38 5.10
N VAL A 126 1.55 10.05 5.74
CA VAL A 126 1.13 10.73 6.96
C VAL A 126 2.31 10.54 7.92
N HIS A 127 3.05 11.61 8.18
CA HIS A 127 4.10 11.58 9.18
C HIS A 127 3.38 11.43 10.51
N HIS A 128 3.23 10.18 10.93
CA HIS A 128 2.64 9.85 12.20
C HIS A 128 3.49 10.49 13.29
N PRO A 129 2.90 11.26 14.22
CA PRO A 129 3.64 11.63 15.42
C PRO A 129 4.15 10.34 16.06
N CYS A 130 5.44 10.34 16.42
CA CYS A 130 6.09 9.20 17.05
C CYS A 130 5.19 8.72 18.21
N PRO A 131 4.87 7.43 18.33
CA PRO A 131 4.09 6.94 19.46
C PRO A 131 4.79 7.44 20.73
N GLY A 132 4.05 8.20 21.56
CA GLY A 132 4.59 8.67 22.82
C GLY A 132 5.19 7.49 23.58
N ARG A 133 6.31 7.70 24.29
CA ARG A 133 7.04 6.63 25.00
C ARG A 133 6.05 5.65 25.64
N ALA A 134 6.05 4.41 25.17
CA ALA A 134 5.28 3.36 25.80
C ALA A 134 5.72 3.31 27.27
N ARG A 135 4.80 3.57 28.21
CA ARG A 135 5.03 3.19 29.60
C ARG A 135 5.24 1.67 29.62
N GLU A 136 6.28 1.24 30.31
CA GLU A 136 6.72 -0.16 30.42
C GLU A 136 5.65 -1.08 31.04
N ALA A 137 4.65 -0.53 31.73
CA ALA A 137 3.59 -1.29 32.39
C ALA A 137 2.21 -1.02 31.76
N ALA A 138 1.75 -1.95 30.91
CA ALA A 138 0.35 -1.97 30.43
C ALA A 138 -0.67 -2.05 31.57
N GLU A 139 -0.24 -2.61 32.71
CA GLU A 139 -1.03 -2.77 33.94
C GLU A 139 -1.39 -1.45 34.64
N ALA A 140 -0.74 -0.33 34.27
CA ALA A 140 -0.98 0.99 34.88
C ALA A 140 -1.78 1.94 33.99
N MET A 141 -2.37 1.44 32.90
CA MET A 141 -3.03 2.27 31.88
C MET A 141 -4.42 2.73 32.32
N THR A 142 -4.71 4.01 32.13
CA THR A 142 -6.03 4.61 32.40
C THR A 142 -6.93 4.58 31.16
N PRO A 143 -8.26 4.68 31.31
CA PRO A 143 -9.20 4.77 30.18
C PRO A 143 -8.84 5.86 29.16
N SER A 144 -8.55 7.09 29.58
CA SER A 144 -8.10 8.16 28.68
C SER A 144 -6.84 7.80 27.89
N GLU A 145 -5.84 7.19 28.54
CA GLU A 145 -4.60 6.77 27.86
C GLU A 145 -4.87 5.64 26.85
N ALA A 146 -5.69 4.65 27.23
CA ALA A 146 -6.09 3.54 26.37
C ALA A 146 -6.90 4.03 25.15
N GLY A 147 -7.85 4.95 25.37
CA GLY A 147 -8.61 5.59 24.31
C GLY A 147 -7.72 6.39 23.36
N GLY A 148 -6.75 7.14 23.88
CA GLY A 148 -5.77 7.88 23.07
C GLY A 148 -4.89 6.97 22.20
N ARG A 149 -4.52 5.78 22.70
CA ARG A 149 -3.82 4.76 21.90
C ARG A 149 -4.70 4.16 20.82
N ALA A 150 -5.94 3.81 21.14
CA ALA A 150 -6.91 3.31 20.15
C ALA A 150 -7.19 4.35 19.06
N GLU A 151 -7.28 5.64 19.40
CA GLU A 151 -7.38 6.72 18.41
C GLU A 151 -6.13 6.82 17.53
N TYR A 152 -4.94 6.55 18.08
CA TYR A 152 -3.71 6.52 17.30
C TYR A 152 -3.70 5.33 16.33
N GLU A 153 -4.03 4.14 16.80
CA GLU A 153 -4.13 2.92 15.97
C GLU A 153 -5.17 3.07 14.87
N PHE A 154 -6.35 3.62 15.20
CA PHE A 154 -7.37 3.93 14.20
C PHE A 154 -6.85 4.90 13.14
N ARG A 155 -6.08 5.94 13.54
CA ARG A 155 -5.43 6.85 12.59
C ARG A 155 -4.42 6.14 11.69
N LEU A 156 -3.72 5.11 12.16
CA LEU A 156 -2.86 4.27 11.32
C LEU A 156 -3.68 3.50 10.29
N ILE A 157 -4.77 2.84 10.73
CA ILE A 157 -5.67 2.07 9.88
C ILE A 157 -6.30 2.98 8.81
N ARG A 158 -6.83 4.14 9.20
CA ARG A 158 -7.39 5.13 8.28
C ARG A 158 -6.32 5.70 7.33
N GLY A 159 -5.10 5.92 7.83
CA GLY A 159 -3.99 6.50 7.07
C GLY A 159 -3.47 5.62 5.93
N VAL A 160 -3.73 4.31 5.97
CA VAL A 160 -3.36 3.39 4.87
C VAL A 160 -4.47 3.22 3.82
N MET A 161 -5.67 3.76 4.07
CA MET A 161 -6.79 3.68 3.13
C MET A 161 -6.86 4.91 2.22
N VAL A 162 -7.50 4.75 1.06
CA VAL A 162 -7.67 5.83 0.08
C VAL A 162 -9.16 6.09 -0.13
N GLY A 163 -9.56 7.35 -0.06
CA GLY A 163 -10.91 7.79 -0.43
C GLY A 163 -11.10 7.71 -1.95
N VAL A 164 -12.17 7.04 -2.39
CA VAL A 164 -12.48 6.80 -3.80
C VAL A 164 -14.00 6.87 -4.02
N PRO A 165 -14.47 7.23 -5.23
CA PRO A 165 -15.84 6.96 -5.65
C PRO A 165 -16.16 5.46 -5.59
N GLY A 166 -17.44 5.13 -5.55
CA GLY A 166 -17.93 3.76 -5.69
C GLY A 166 -17.64 3.17 -7.09
N PRO A 167 -17.64 1.83 -7.21
CA PRO A 167 -17.17 1.10 -8.40
C PRO A 167 -17.91 1.42 -9.70
N ALA A 168 -19.15 1.91 -9.61
CA ALA A 168 -19.93 2.37 -10.74
C ALA A 168 -19.23 3.47 -11.56
N VAL A 169 -18.26 4.20 -10.98
CA VAL A 169 -17.48 5.24 -11.67
C VAL A 169 -16.77 4.72 -12.92
N LEU A 170 -16.34 3.44 -12.90
CA LEU A 170 -15.61 2.84 -14.01
C LEU A 170 -16.48 2.58 -15.24
N LEU A 171 -17.81 2.58 -15.08
CA LEU A 171 -18.78 2.30 -16.14
C LEU A 171 -19.36 3.58 -16.77
N ILE A 172 -19.10 4.75 -16.19
CA ILE A 172 -19.67 6.03 -16.64
C ILE A 172 -19.23 6.36 -18.07
N ARG A 173 -17.94 6.18 -18.39
CA ARG A 173 -17.41 6.49 -19.72
C ARG A 173 -18.04 5.62 -20.80
N GLU A 174 -18.22 4.32 -20.54
CA GLU A 174 -18.87 3.41 -21.49
C GLU A 174 -20.32 3.82 -21.77
N ALA A 175 -21.06 4.27 -20.74
CA ALA A 175 -22.41 4.79 -20.91
C ALA A 175 -22.45 6.11 -21.72
N LEU A 176 -21.49 7.01 -21.48
CA LEU A 176 -21.32 8.24 -22.26
C LEU A 176 -21.00 7.95 -23.73
N ASP A 177 -20.08 7.03 -24.01
CA ASP A 177 -19.70 6.64 -25.36
C ASP A 177 -20.87 6.00 -26.14
N ALA A 178 -21.77 5.32 -25.43
CA ALA A 178 -23.01 4.78 -25.99
C ALA A 178 -24.11 5.84 -26.20
N GLY A 179 -23.90 7.08 -25.75
CA GLY A 179 -24.90 8.16 -25.80
C GLY A 179 -26.02 8.01 -24.77
N ASP A 180 -25.91 7.11 -23.80
CA ASP A 180 -26.92 6.89 -22.77
C ASP A 180 -26.64 7.76 -21.52
N LEU A 181 -27.05 9.03 -21.62
CA LEU A 181 -26.87 10.01 -20.54
C LEU A 181 -27.66 9.63 -19.27
N CYS A 182 -28.80 8.96 -19.41
CA CYS A 182 -29.62 8.56 -18.27
C CYS A 182 -28.90 7.48 -17.45
N LEU A 183 -28.34 6.48 -18.12
CA LEU A 183 -27.51 5.46 -17.49
C LEU A 183 -26.26 6.09 -16.85
N ALA A 184 -25.57 6.98 -17.56
CA ALA A 184 -24.36 7.65 -17.04
C ALA A 184 -24.65 8.45 -15.75
N LEU A 185 -25.78 9.17 -15.70
CA LEU A 185 -26.22 9.89 -14.49
C LEU A 185 -26.56 8.93 -13.33
N ARG A 186 -27.24 7.82 -13.62
CA ARG A 186 -27.55 6.81 -12.59
C ARG A 186 -26.27 6.21 -12.00
N LEU A 187 -25.32 5.82 -12.86
CA LEU A 187 -24.01 5.30 -12.44
C LEU A 187 -23.21 6.34 -11.65
N ALA A 188 -23.27 7.62 -12.05
CA ALA A 188 -22.64 8.69 -11.29
C ALA A 188 -23.25 8.85 -9.89
N ARG A 189 -24.57 8.73 -9.76
CA ARG A 189 -25.25 8.77 -8.46
C ARG A 189 -24.87 7.58 -7.59
N GLU A 190 -24.84 6.37 -8.15
CA GLU A 190 -24.39 5.17 -7.46
C GLU A 190 -22.92 5.29 -7.02
N ALA A 191 -22.06 5.84 -7.87
CA ALA A 191 -20.65 6.08 -7.54
C ALA A 191 -20.48 7.09 -6.40
N VAL A 192 -21.27 8.17 -6.36
CA VAL A 192 -21.22 9.14 -5.26
C VAL A 192 -21.75 8.53 -3.96
N LEU A 193 -22.89 7.83 -4.01
CA LEU A 193 -23.47 7.19 -2.84
C LEU A 193 -22.63 6.01 -2.31
N GLY A 194 -21.86 5.36 -3.18
CA GLY A 194 -20.91 4.31 -2.82
C GLY A 194 -19.51 4.82 -2.51
N ALA A 195 -19.28 6.15 -2.52
CA ALA A 195 -17.97 6.73 -2.26
C ALA A 195 -17.53 6.49 -0.81
N GLY A 196 -16.28 6.11 -0.63
CA GLY A 196 -15.75 5.73 0.67
C GLY A 196 -14.28 5.37 0.63
N PHE A 197 -13.80 4.68 1.67
CA PHE A 197 -12.41 4.30 1.83
C PHE A 197 -12.15 2.89 1.32
N VAL A 198 -11.04 2.69 0.60
CA VAL A 198 -10.63 1.38 0.09
C VAL A 198 -9.16 1.11 0.40
N ASN A 199 -8.79 -0.17 0.44
CA ASN A 199 -7.38 -0.57 0.45
C ASN A 199 -6.72 -0.19 -0.89
N PRO A 200 -5.61 0.56 -0.91
CA PRO A 200 -4.94 0.97 -2.15
C PRO A 200 -4.43 -0.18 -3.00
N PHE A 201 -4.22 -1.35 -2.41
CA PHE A 201 -3.73 -2.55 -3.09
C PHE A 201 -4.85 -3.45 -3.62
N ALA A 202 -6.13 -3.11 -3.38
CA ALA A 202 -7.25 -3.87 -3.89
C ALA A 202 -7.31 -3.79 -5.43
N SER A 203 -7.46 -4.92 -6.10
CA SER A 203 -7.70 -4.96 -7.54
C SER A 203 -9.15 -4.60 -7.87
N VAL A 204 -9.41 -4.26 -9.13
CA VAL A 204 -10.80 -4.05 -9.62
C VAL A 204 -11.63 -5.33 -9.47
N GLU A 205 -11.01 -6.50 -9.69
CA GLU A 205 -11.67 -7.79 -9.56
C GLU A 205 -12.05 -8.09 -8.10
N ASP A 206 -11.17 -7.80 -7.15
CA ASP A 206 -11.46 -8.01 -5.72
C ASP A 206 -12.72 -7.25 -5.26
N LEU A 207 -12.94 -6.04 -5.80
CA LEU A 207 -14.13 -5.24 -5.52
C LEU A 207 -15.37 -5.78 -6.22
N ARG A 208 -15.22 -6.32 -7.44
CA ARG A 208 -16.32 -6.87 -8.22
C ARG A 208 -16.81 -8.21 -7.66
N ASP A 209 -15.88 -9.04 -7.22
CA ASP A 209 -16.13 -10.37 -6.66
C ASP A 209 -16.50 -10.29 -5.16
N GLY A 210 -16.46 -9.10 -4.57
CA GLY A 210 -16.83 -8.85 -3.17
C GLY A 210 -15.80 -9.33 -2.15
N VAL A 211 -14.57 -9.64 -2.60
CA VAL A 211 -13.42 -9.97 -1.73
C VAL A 211 -13.01 -8.73 -0.91
N THR A 212 -13.14 -7.54 -1.49
CA THR A 212 -13.00 -6.25 -0.81
C THR A 212 -14.16 -5.34 -1.18
N ARG A 213 -14.42 -4.32 -0.35
CA ARG A 213 -15.43 -3.30 -0.60
C ARG A 213 -14.92 -1.90 -0.26
N THR A 214 -15.64 -0.89 -0.72
CA THR A 214 -15.51 0.48 -0.20
C THR A 214 -16.23 0.58 1.15
N TYR A 215 -15.58 1.16 2.14
CA TYR A 215 -16.14 1.42 3.46
C TYR A 215 -16.66 2.85 3.51
N LEU A 216 -17.92 3.02 3.88
CA LEU A 216 -18.50 4.36 3.99
C LEU A 216 -17.86 5.14 5.14
N PRO A 217 -17.76 6.47 5.06
CA PRO A 217 -17.22 7.28 6.15
C PRO A 217 -17.88 7.02 7.51
N GLU A 218 -19.21 6.83 7.52
CA GLU A 218 -19.98 6.52 8.73
C GLU A 218 -19.60 5.15 9.34
N GLU A 219 -19.33 4.13 8.52
CA GLU A 219 -18.86 2.82 9.00
C GLU A 219 -17.48 2.94 9.63
N VAL A 220 -16.61 3.74 9.03
CA VAL A 220 -15.24 4.01 9.52
C VAL A 220 -15.27 4.78 10.84
N GLU A 221 -16.16 5.75 10.99
CA GLU A 221 -16.36 6.45 12.27
C GLU A 221 -16.97 5.56 13.35
N THR A 222 -17.93 4.70 13.00
CA THR A 222 -18.49 3.71 13.93
C THR A 222 -17.40 2.76 14.44
N LEU A 223 -16.48 2.34 13.56
CA LEU A 223 -15.32 1.53 13.94
C LEU A 223 -14.40 2.29 14.92
N ARG A 224 -14.14 3.58 14.68
CA ARG A 224 -13.36 4.42 15.60
C ARG A 224 -13.98 4.43 16.99
N GLU A 225 -15.27 4.74 17.08
CA GLU A 225 -15.98 4.84 18.34
C GLU A 225 -15.97 3.51 19.09
N SER A 226 -16.21 2.40 18.39
CA SER A 226 -16.15 1.05 18.97
C SER A 226 -14.76 0.72 19.50
N LEU A 227 -13.70 0.98 18.75
CA LEU A 227 -12.32 0.71 19.17
C LEU A 227 -11.93 1.53 20.41
N VAL A 228 -12.23 2.83 20.39
CA VAL A 228 -11.91 3.75 21.50
C VAL A 228 -12.71 3.38 22.75
N SER A 229 -13.99 3.05 22.60
CA SER A 229 -14.86 2.62 23.72
C SER A 229 -14.37 1.30 24.33
N ALA A 230 -14.07 0.30 23.49
CA ALA A 230 -13.55 -0.99 23.96
C ALA A 230 -12.20 -0.84 24.68
N ALA A 231 -11.29 -0.02 24.15
CA ALA A 231 -10.01 0.25 24.78
C ALA A 231 -10.16 0.94 26.14
N ARG A 232 -11.06 1.92 26.25
CA ARG A 232 -11.39 2.58 27.52
C ARG A 232 -11.93 1.58 28.55
N ALA A 233 -12.84 0.70 28.14
CA ALA A 233 -13.44 -0.30 29.02
C ALA A 233 -12.45 -1.39 29.47
N ALA A 234 -11.45 -1.71 28.64
CA ALA A 234 -10.42 -2.70 28.95
C ALA A 234 -9.27 -2.15 29.83
N ALA A 235 -9.26 -0.85 30.14
CA ALA A 235 -8.19 -0.24 30.93
C ALA A 235 -8.22 -0.76 32.38
N PRO A 236 -7.08 -1.26 32.91
CA PRO A 236 -7.03 -1.93 34.21
C PRO A 236 -7.12 -0.98 35.43
N VAL A 237 -6.83 0.31 35.25
CA VAL A 237 -6.78 1.28 36.35
C VAL A 237 -7.85 2.35 36.14
N PRO A 238 -8.64 2.70 37.17
CA PRO A 238 -9.61 3.79 37.06
C PRO A 238 -8.92 5.12 36.74
N GLU A 239 -9.67 6.05 36.15
CA GLU A 239 -9.13 7.38 35.93
C GLU A 239 -8.77 8.06 37.24
N PRO A 240 -7.66 8.82 37.28
CA PRO A 240 -7.37 9.66 38.41
C PRO A 240 -8.48 10.73 38.52
N PRO A 241 -8.93 11.07 39.74
CA PRO A 241 -9.94 12.09 39.96
C PRO A 241 -9.51 13.42 39.35
N ALA A 242 -10.47 14.15 38.80
CA ALA A 242 -10.22 15.43 38.19
C ALA A 242 -9.79 16.45 39.26
N LEU A 243 -9.01 17.46 38.86
CA LEU A 243 -8.49 18.49 39.77
C LEU A 243 -9.59 19.12 40.63
N HIS A 244 -10.80 19.31 40.11
CA HIS A 244 -11.90 19.93 40.85
C HIS A 244 -12.50 19.02 41.95
N GLU A 245 -12.40 17.70 41.81
CA GLU A 245 -12.90 16.68 42.75
C GLU A 245 -11.97 16.51 43.96
N LEU A 246 -10.73 16.99 43.87
CA LEU A 246 -9.73 16.86 44.92
C LEU A 246 -9.93 17.89 46.04
N THR A 247 -9.68 17.46 47.27
CA THR A 247 -9.60 18.36 48.43
C THR A 247 -8.39 19.29 48.33
N LYS A 248 -8.40 20.40 49.08
CA LYS A 248 -7.27 21.37 49.11
C LYS A 248 -5.93 20.71 49.49
N GLY A 249 -5.96 19.73 50.39
CA GLY A 249 -4.77 18.99 50.82
C GLY A 249 -4.21 18.06 49.73
N GLU A 250 -5.09 17.40 48.98
CA GLU A 250 -4.71 16.52 47.87
C GLU A 250 -4.18 17.31 46.67
N LYS A 251 -4.81 18.44 46.34
CA LYS A 251 -4.32 19.40 45.34
C LYS A 251 -2.89 19.83 45.64
N MET A 252 -2.58 20.16 46.89
CA MET A 252 -1.22 20.51 47.32
C MET A 252 -0.24 19.34 47.22
N LYS A 253 -0.64 18.11 47.58
CA LYS A 253 0.21 16.92 47.41
C LYS A 253 0.50 16.65 45.94
N MET A 254 -0.50 16.77 45.08
CA MET A 254 -0.39 16.58 43.63
C MET A 254 0.52 17.63 42.99
N ALA A 255 0.34 18.91 43.33
CA ALA A 255 1.21 20.00 42.88
C ALA A 255 2.68 19.77 43.28
N ARG A 256 2.94 19.31 44.51
CA ARG A 256 4.30 18.95 44.96
C ARG A 256 4.88 17.79 44.16
N ARG A 257 4.07 16.76 43.86
CA ARG A 257 4.49 15.62 43.04
C ARG A 257 4.82 16.03 41.61
N TRP A 258 3.99 16.88 40.99
CA TRP A 258 4.24 17.42 39.65
C TRP A 258 5.50 18.29 39.62
N LEU A 259 5.70 19.18 40.60
CA LEU A 259 6.94 19.95 40.73
C LEU A 259 8.17 19.04 40.87
N ALA A 260 8.07 17.95 41.63
CA ALA A 260 9.15 16.98 41.76
C ALA A 260 9.44 16.23 40.45
N GLN A 261 8.39 15.85 39.70
CA GLN A 261 8.51 15.21 38.39
C GLN A 261 9.09 16.15 37.34
N ALA A 262 8.64 17.41 37.28
CA ALA A 262 9.18 18.43 36.40
C ALA A 262 10.68 18.65 36.66
N ARG A 263 11.08 18.81 37.93
CA ARG A 263 12.50 18.93 38.32
C ARG A 263 13.32 17.67 38.05
N ALA A 264 12.70 16.49 38.02
CA ALA A 264 13.38 15.25 37.66
C ALA A 264 13.59 15.18 36.14
N ALA A 265 12.56 15.51 35.36
CA ALA A 265 12.63 15.59 33.92
C ALA A 265 13.63 16.67 33.45
N GLU A 266 13.71 17.82 34.11
CA GLU A 266 14.73 18.85 33.87
C GLU A 266 16.14 18.28 34.08
N ARG A 267 16.38 17.58 35.19
CA ARG A 267 17.69 16.95 35.48
C ARG A 267 18.05 15.85 34.47
N ASP A 268 17.07 15.07 34.03
CA ASP A 268 17.28 14.04 33.01
C ASP A 268 17.54 14.67 31.62
N ALA A 269 16.84 15.75 31.28
CA ALA A 269 17.10 16.52 30.06
C ALA A 269 18.49 17.17 30.10
N GLU A 270 18.90 17.77 31.22
CA GLU A 270 20.25 18.29 31.43
C GLU A 270 21.32 17.20 31.26
N ARG A 271 21.10 15.98 31.78
CA ARG A 271 22.01 14.84 31.55
C ARG A 271 22.14 14.46 30.07
N ILE A 272 21.05 14.54 29.32
CA ILE A 272 21.03 14.20 27.89
C ILE A 272 21.69 15.31 27.06
N TRP A 273 21.49 16.58 27.43
CA TRP A 273 21.99 17.74 26.68
C TRP A 273 23.46 18.08 26.96
N TYR A 274 23.91 17.89 28.20
CA TYR A 274 25.31 18.17 28.59
C TYR A 274 26.25 16.98 28.46
N GLY A 275 25.73 15.81 28.07
CA GLY A 275 26.53 14.61 27.82
C GLY A 275 27.14 14.02 29.09
N THR A 276 27.28 12.72 29.09
CA THR A 276 28.16 11.98 30.02
C THR A 276 29.61 12.44 29.86
N CYS A 277 29.99 13.50 30.56
CA CYS A 277 31.38 13.77 30.92
C CYS A 277 31.56 13.35 32.37
N GLY A 278 32.41 12.35 32.58
CA GLY A 278 32.46 11.54 33.79
C GLY A 278 32.83 12.29 35.07
N GLY A 279 32.55 11.65 36.19
CA GLY A 279 33.13 12.02 37.47
C GLY A 279 32.25 11.66 38.64
N THR A 280 32.54 10.52 39.26
CA THR A 280 32.29 10.29 40.69
C THR A 280 32.99 11.36 41.51
N GLY A 281 32.40 12.55 41.62
CA GLY A 281 32.91 13.66 42.42
C GLY A 281 31.99 13.88 43.62
N LYS A 282 32.49 13.60 44.82
CA LYS A 282 31.89 14.08 46.07
C LYS A 282 31.58 15.56 45.94
N ILE A 283 30.31 15.95 46.15
CA ILE A 283 29.88 17.34 46.20
C ILE A 283 30.64 18.02 47.35
N GLY A 284 31.67 18.78 46.99
CA GLY A 284 32.36 19.71 47.87
C GLY A 284 31.44 20.87 48.20
N LYS A 285 31.30 21.16 49.50
CA LYS A 285 30.76 22.42 50.01
C LYS A 285 31.52 23.58 49.36
N LYS A 286 30.77 24.54 48.80
CA LYS A 286 31.19 25.83 48.20
C LYS A 286 31.63 25.75 46.74
N GLY A 287 30.83 26.36 45.88
CA GLY A 287 31.16 26.61 44.48
C GLY A 287 29.91 26.82 43.64
N GLY A 288 29.30 28.00 43.77
CA GLY A 288 28.25 28.41 42.83
C GLY A 288 28.84 28.57 41.43
N LEU A 289 28.08 28.17 40.43
CA LEU A 289 28.30 28.59 39.05
C LEU A 289 27.00 29.21 38.54
N ARG A 290 27.15 30.47 38.13
CA ARG A 290 26.12 31.38 37.65
C ARG A 290 25.50 30.85 36.36
N SER A 291 24.19 31.01 36.27
CA SER A 291 23.43 31.01 35.01
C SER A 291 23.96 32.09 34.06
N PRO A 292 24.10 31.81 32.75
CA PRO A 292 23.98 32.81 31.72
C PRO A 292 22.54 32.73 31.16
N GLU A 293 21.71 33.60 31.71
CA GLU A 293 20.61 34.29 31.04
C GLU A 293 19.38 33.50 30.55
N ARG A 294 18.24 33.92 31.16
CA ARG A 294 16.83 33.81 30.74
C ARG A 294 16.09 32.49 31.00
N GLY A 295 15.75 32.33 32.27
CA GLY A 295 14.45 31.79 32.68
C GLY A 295 13.93 32.65 33.83
N GLU A 296 13.05 33.61 33.53
CA GLU A 296 12.33 34.35 34.56
C GLU A 296 11.62 33.35 35.48
N ALA A 297 11.98 33.39 36.75
CA ALA A 297 11.43 32.51 37.75
C ALA A 297 9.93 32.79 37.92
N MET A 298 9.10 31.83 37.52
CA MET A 298 7.69 31.69 37.91
C MET A 298 7.54 31.40 39.42
N SER A 299 8.23 32.16 40.27
CA SER A 299 8.16 32.07 41.73
C SER A 299 7.91 33.42 42.40
N GLY A 300 7.47 34.43 41.64
CA GLY A 300 7.02 35.74 42.16
C GLY A 300 5.51 35.85 42.39
N LEU A 301 4.69 34.89 41.95
CA LEU A 301 3.23 35.01 41.91
C LEU A 301 2.48 34.34 43.07
N ILE A 302 3.19 33.97 44.14
CA ILE A 302 2.55 33.50 45.38
C ILE A 302 3.25 34.17 46.58
N ARG A 303 3.02 35.48 46.74
CA ARG A 303 3.02 36.23 48.02
C ARG A 303 2.88 37.73 47.70
N GLY A 304 1.70 38.28 47.93
CA GLY A 304 1.40 39.72 47.82
C GLY A 304 0.43 40.01 46.70
#